data_AF-M0AKI9-F1
#
_entry.id   AF-M0AKI9-F1
#
_cell.length_a   1.000
_cell.length_b   1.000
_cell.length_c   1.000
_cell.angle_alpha   90.00
_cell.angle_beta   90.00
_cell.angle_gamma   90.00
#
_symmetry.space_group_name_H-M   'P 1'
#
loop_
_entity.id
_entity.type
_entity.pdbx_description
1 polymer ?
#
loop_
_entity_poly.entity_id
_entity_poly.type
_entity_poly.pdbx_seq_one_letter_code
_entity_poly.pdbx_strand_id
1 'polypeptide(L)'
;MRSQSNSDDITTDTINDLVVLGRAGPELISDGRHTVCLGGWSDKKGFVRIYPTHRYTSHAKRWNVIEVPVEQDPSHDWRDESWKIQGSKRDWDDLYKKVEQVGRLDRDDRIELTKQIPKTCANRLNDEKKSMGLVEPAEIHDAYLEPIDDPEPIATDLTGEELRSKNSYPHKLRIEYTCEDCEAKGNHDQHTIEWGIYRFWDKEPDNPEQVINNLRLLDDDYKKYFFIGNLKNQPRAFVIISIIRWKKEDVEQRSLDQFI
;
A
#
# COMPACT_ATOMS: atom_id res chain seq x y z
N MET A 1 -3.92 21.70 39.25
CA MET A 1 -4.74 22.18 38.12
C MET A 1 -4.66 21.14 37.01
N ARG A 2 -5.78 20.49 36.69
CA ARG A 2 -5.88 19.48 35.62
C ARG A 2 -5.82 20.23 34.29
N SER A 3 -4.82 19.96 33.46
CA SER A 3 -4.78 20.44 32.08
C SER A 3 -5.90 19.77 31.30
N GLN A 4 -6.86 20.56 30.83
CA GLN A 4 -7.82 20.14 29.82
C GLN A 4 -7.03 19.78 28.56
N SER A 5 -7.10 18.51 28.15
CA SER A 5 -6.65 18.09 26.83
C SER A 5 -7.66 18.61 25.81
N ASN A 6 -7.26 19.59 24.99
CA ASN A 6 -8.06 20.05 23.86
C ASN A 6 -8.40 18.88 22.94
N SER A 7 -9.69 18.59 22.80
CA SER A 7 -10.28 17.53 21.98
C SER A 7 -10.59 17.96 20.55
N ASP A 8 -10.01 19.06 20.07
CA ASP A 8 -10.75 19.95 19.16
C ASP A 8 -10.29 19.96 17.69
N ASP A 9 -9.54 18.96 17.19
CA ASP A 9 -9.18 18.90 15.76
C ASP A 9 -9.38 17.51 15.13
N ILE A 10 -10.45 16.81 15.52
CA ILE A 10 -10.90 15.64 14.74
C ILE A 10 -11.75 16.16 13.57
N THR A 11 -11.17 16.16 12.37
CA THR A 11 -11.91 16.48 11.15
C THR A 11 -12.54 15.20 10.60
N THR A 12 -13.87 15.21 10.40
CA THR A 12 -14.60 14.11 9.77
C THR A 12 -14.88 14.42 8.30
N ASP A 13 -14.82 13.39 7.45
CA ASP A 13 -15.10 13.51 6.02
C ASP A 13 -15.59 12.15 5.46
N THR A 14 -16.08 12.15 4.23
CA THR A 14 -16.34 10.92 3.46
C THR A 14 -15.54 10.98 2.17
N ILE A 15 -14.66 10.00 1.97
CA ILE A 15 -13.95 9.82 0.71
C ILE A 15 -14.77 8.86 -0.14
N ASN A 16 -15.32 9.31 -1.26
CA ASN A 16 -16.25 8.55 -2.10
C ASN A 16 -15.73 8.24 -3.51
N ASP A 17 -14.47 8.56 -3.78
CA ASP A 17 -13.80 8.38 -5.07
C ASP A 17 -12.45 7.67 -4.94
N LEU A 18 -12.20 6.98 -3.82
CA LEU A 18 -10.91 6.37 -3.55
C LEU A 18 -10.70 5.12 -4.41
N VAL A 19 -9.83 5.21 -5.40
CA VAL A 19 -9.33 4.06 -6.15
C VAL A 19 -8.25 3.35 -5.34
N VAL A 20 -8.50 2.11 -4.93
CA VAL A 20 -7.53 1.33 -4.16
C VAL A 20 -6.34 0.94 -5.04
N LEU A 21 -5.14 1.35 -4.65
CA LEU A 21 -3.89 0.99 -5.34
C LEU A 21 -3.17 -0.18 -4.68
N GLY A 22 -3.34 -0.35 -3.36
CA GLY A 22 -2.61 -1.38 -2.63
C GLY A 22 -3.11 -1.64 -1.21
N ARG A 23 -2.76 -2.82 -0.72
CA ARG A 23 -2.90 -3.21 0.68
C ARG A 23 -1.61 -3.83 1.16
N ALA A 24 -1.14 -3.36 2.30
CA ALA A 24 -0.01 -3.94 2.99
C ALA A 24 -0.37 -5.33 3.56
N GLY A 25 0.64 -6.17 3.80
CA GLY A 25 0.51 -7.36 4.61
C GLY A 25 0.00 -7.02 6.03
N PRO A 26 -0.74 -7.94 6.68
CA PRO A 26 -1.26 -7.70 8.02
C PRO A 26 -0.15 -7.41 9.04
N GLU A 27 -0.44 -6.53 9.98
CA GLU A 27 0.39 -6.21 11.13
C GLU A 27 -0.37 -6.46 12.43
N LEU A 28 0.30 -7.06 13.41
CA LEU A 28 -0.19 -7.17 14.77
C LEU A 28 0.07 -5.85 15.50
N ILE A 29 -0.96 -5.25 16.09
CA ILE A 29 -0.81 -4.07 16.94
C ILE A 29 -0.79 -4.44 18.42
N SER A 30 -0.33 -3.53 19.28
CA SER A 30 -0.03 -3.78 20.70
C SER A 30 -1.18 -4.33 21.54
N ASP A 31 -2.43 -4.17 21.08
CA ASP A 31 -3.64 -4.68 21.74
C ASP A 31 -4.12 -6.03 21.17
N GLY A 32 -3.31 -6.69 20.35
CA GLY A 32 -3.59 -8.02 19.80
C GLY A 32 -4.41 -8.02 18.51
N ARG A 33 -4.89 -6.85 18.05
CA ARG A 33 -5.66 -6.75 16.80
C ARG A 33 -4.76 -6.85 15.58
N HIS A 34 -5.31 -7.36 14.48
CA HIS A 34 -4.64 -7.44 13.19
C HIS A 34 -5.14 -6.34 12.25
N THR A 35 -4.23 -5.47 11.84
CA THR A 35 -4.55 -4.33 11.00
C THR A 35 -3.89 -4.45 9.64
N VAL A 36 -4.51 -3.84 8.64
CA VAL A 36 -3.94 -3.69 7.30
C VAL A 36 -3.89 -2.20 6.98
N CYS A 37 -2.79 -1.74 6.39
CA CYS A 37 -2.76 -0.43 5.75
C CYS A 37 -3.34 -0.54 4.34
N LEU A 38 -4.31 0.32 4.04
CA LEU A 38 -4.85 0.49 2.69
C LEU A 38 -4.32 1.81 2.13
N GLY A 39 -3.94 1.83 0.87
CA GLY A 39 -3.63 3.07 0.17
C GLY A 39 -4.25 3.13 -1.22
N GLY A 40 -4.52 4.35 -1.67
CA GLY A 40 -5.13 4.60 -2.96
C GLY A 40 -4.94 6.02 -3.46
N TRP A 41 -5.64 6.33 -4.54
CA TRP A 41 -5.69 7.64 -5.17
C TRP A 41 -7.14 8.14 -5.22
N SER A 42 -7.33 9.41 -4.89
CA SER A 42 -8.58 10.16 -5.02
C SER A 42 -8.30 11.38 -5.87
N ASP A 43 -9.12 11.67 -6.87
CA ASP A 43 -8.91 12.86 -7.71
C ASP A 43 -9.06 14.16 -6.91
N LYS A 44 -9.86 14.13 -5.84
CA LYS A 44 -10.07 15.28 -4.95
C LYS A 44 -8.96 15.47 -3.92
N LYS A 45 -8.36 14.37 -3.44
CA LYS A 45 -7.43 14.39 -2.29
C LYS A 45 -6.00 13.97 -2.63
N GLY A 46 -5.74 13.50 -3.84
CA GLY A 46 -4.48 12.88 -4.23
C GLY A 46 -4.28 11.52 -3.56
N PHE A 47 -3.08 11.26 -3.06
CA PHE A 47 -2.79 10.02 -2.33
C PHE A 47 -3.53 9.99 -0.99
N VAL A 48 -4.12 8.83 -0.68
CA VAL A 48 -4.84 8.59 0.57
C VAL A 48 -4.34 7.29 1.19
N ARG A 49 -3.98 7.38 2.46
CA ARG A 49 -3.71 6.25 3.37
C ARG A 49 -4.90 6.09 4.29
N ILE A 50 -5.45 4.89 4.36
CA ILE A 50 -6.43 4.53 5.38
C ILE A 50 -5.80 3.52 6.33
N TYR A 51 -5.66 3.93 7.58
CA TYR A 51 -5.10 3.09 8.65
C TYR A 51 -5.71 3.45 10.01
N PRO A 52 -6.11 2.46 10.82
CA PRO A 52 -6.10 1.03 10.54
C PRO A 52 -7.31 0.59 9.68
N THR A 53 -7.14 -0.43 8.85
CA THR A 53 -8.25 -1.20 8.25
C THR A 53 -8.27 -2.63 8.80
N HIS A 54 -9.44 -3.26 8.74
CA HIS A 54 -9.60 -4.65 9.17
C HIS A 54 -9.11 -5.62 8.09
N ARG A 55 -8.54 -6.78 8.47
CA ARG A 55 -8.16 -7.82 7.49
C ARG A 55 -9.35 -8.24 6.62
N TYR A 56 -10.53 -8.36 7.24
CA TYR A 56 -11.78 -8.74 6.57
C TYR A 56 -12.41 -7.68 5.65
N THR A 57 -11.78 -6.51 5.45
CA THR A 57 -12.24 -5.51 4.46
C THR A 57 -12.07 -6.02 3.02
N SER A 58 -12.82 -7.04 2.63
CA SER A 58 -12.68 -7.79 1.38
C SER A 58 -13.07 -6.98 0.14
N HIS A 59 -13.84 -5.91 0.32
CA HIS A 59 -14.28 -4.98 -0.73
C HIS A 59 -13.16 -4.03 -1.19
N ALA A 60 -12.10 -3.85 -0.41
CA ALA A 60 -10.99 -2.96 -0.75
C ALA A 60 -9.90 -3.70 -1.54
N LYS A 61 -10.25 -4.22 -2.73
CA LYS A 61 -9.29 -4.85 -3.65
C LYS A 61 -8.69 -3.81 -4.59
N ARG A 62 -7.48 -4.04 -5.09
CA ARG A 62 -6.84 -3.16 -6.08
C ARG A 62 -7.79 -2.88 -7.25
N TRP A 63 -7.91 -1.60 -7.62
CA TRP A 63 -8.80 -1.04 -8.65
C TRP A 63 -10.28 -0.95 -8.32
N ASN A 64 -10.70 -1.40 -7.14
CA ASN A 64 -12.04 -1.06 -6.66
C ASN A 64 -12.07 0.42 -6.28
N VAL A 65 -13.20 1.06 -6.57
CA VAL A 65 -13.51 2.41 -6.08
C VAL A 65 -14.33 2.23 -4.81
N ILE A 66 -13.89 2.85 -3.72
CA ILE A 66 -14.54 2.70 -2.42
C ILE A 66 -15.03 4.04 -1.88
N GLU A 67 -16.13 3.95 -1.12
CA GLU A 67 -16.62 4.98 -0.24
C GLU A 67 -16.34 4.61 1.21
N VAL A 68 -15.84 5.56 2.00
CA VAL A 68 -15.46 5.33 3.38
C VAL A 68 -15.56 6.61 4.22
N PRO A 69 -16.28 6.56 5.36
CA PRO A 69 -16.30 7.65 6.31
C PRO A 69 -14.99 7.65 7.10
N VAL A 70 -14.29 8.79 7.06
CA VAL A 70 -12.96 8.94 7.63
C VAL A 70 -12.90 10.08 8.64
N GLU A 71 -11.90 10.01 9.50
CA GLU A 71 -11.51 11.05 10.43
C GLU A 71 -9.98 11.24 10.37
N GLN A 72 -9.55 12.49 10.50
CA GLN A 72 -8.15 12.84 10.72
C GLN A 72 -7.90 13.05 12.21
N ASP A 73 -6.72 12.60 12.65
CA ASP A 73 -6.25 12.77 14.02
C ASP A 73 -4.80 13.25 14.00
N PRO A 74 -4.58 14.54 13.71
CA PRO A 74 -3.24 15.13 13.55
C PRO A 74 -2.34 14.93 14.77
N SER A 75 -2.95 14.77 15.96
CA SER A 75 -2.23 14.53 17.21
C SER A 75 -1.52 13.17 17.27
N HIS A 76 -1.95 12.20 16.44
CA HIS A 76 -1.37 10.85 16.37
C HIS A 76 -0.68 10.54 15.04
N ASP A 77 -1.10 11.18 13.95
CA ASP A 77 -0.47 11.08 12.64
C ASP A 77 -0.54 12.44 11.93
N TRP A 78 0.62 13.06 11.76
CA TRP A 78 0.74 14.42 11.21
C TRP A 78 0.60 14.49 9.68
N ARG A 79 0.53 13.34 9.00
CA ARG A 79 0.50 13.25 7.54
C ARG A 79 -0.88 13.62 7.01
N ASP A 80 -0.95 14.57 6.09
CA ASP A 80 -2.21 15.06 5.49
C ASP A 80 -2.96 13.95 4.74
N GLU A 81 -2.25 12.98 4.18
CA GLU A 81 -2.83 11.85 3.46
C GLU A 81 -3.28 10.71 4.39
N SER A 82 -3.05 10.78 5.71
CA SER A 82 -3.36 9.70 6.65
C SER A 82 -4.72 9.90 7.31
N TRP A 83 -5.60 8.93 7.08
CA TRP A 83 -6.98 8.93 7.53
C TRP A 83 -7.28 7.67 8.34
N LYS A 84 -8.10 7.80 9.37
CA LYS A 84 -8.69 6.68 10.12
C LYS A 84 -10.12 6.49 9.65
N ILE A 85 -10.62 5.27 9.61
CA ILE A 85 -12.07 5.04 9.45
C ILE A 85 -12.75 5.56 10.72
N GLN A 86 -13.85 6.30 10.58
CA GLN A 86 -14.59 6.82 11.73
C GLN A 86 -14.97 5.69 12.69
N GLY A 87 -14.68 5.88 13.98
CA GLY A 87 -14.95 4.87 14.99
C GLY A 87 -13.95 3.70 15.02
N SER A 88 -12.79 3.80 14.36
CA SER A 88 -11.72 2.77 14.33
C SER A 88 -11.27 2.22 15.69
N LYS A 89 -11.52 2.96 16.79
CA LYS A 89 -11.27 2.49 18.16
C LYS A 89 -12.45 1.77 18.82
N ARG A 90 -13.70 2.14 18.48
CA ARG A 90 -14.92 1.68 19.15
C ARG A 90 -15.61 0.54 18.40
N ASP A 91 -15.59 0.61 17.07
CA ASP A 91 -16.37 -0.26 16.19
C ASP A 91 -15.45 -1.24 15.44
N TRP A 92 -14.41 -1.75 16.11
CA TRP A 92 -13.34 -2.51 15.45
C TRP A 92 -13.87 -3.73 14.68
N ASP A 93 -14.74 -4.51 15.31
CA ASP A 93 -15.29 -5.74 14.74
C ASP A 93 -16.23 -5.47 13.55
N ASP A 94 -16.77 -4.26 13.45
CA ASP A 94 -17.66 -3.84 12.37
C ASP A 94 -16.99 -2.85 11.40
N LEU A 95 -15.70 -2.55 11.60
CA LEU A 95 -15.00 -1.50 10.86
C LEU A 95 -15.00 -1.76 9.35
N TYR A 96 -14.92 -3.03 8.96
CA TYR A 96 -14.94 -3.44 7.55
C TYR A 96 -16.28 -3.15 6.87
N LYS A 97 -17.39 -3.07 7.62
CA LYS A 97 -18.73 -2.77 7.08
C LYS A 97 -18.89 -1.31 6.67
N LYS A 98 -18.02 -0.43 7.18
CA LYS A 98 -18.00 1.00 6.84
C LYS A 98 -17.30 1.30 5.52
N VAL A 99 -16.70 0.29 4.88
CA VAL A 99 -16.03 0.44 3.59
C VAL A 99 -16.92 -0.17 2.53
N GLU A 100 -17.51 0.68 1.70
CA GLU A 100 -18.39 0.26 0.61
C GLU A 100 -17.65 0.28 -0.71
N GLN A 101 -17.84 -0.74 -1.55
CA GLN A 101 -17.39 -0.70 -2.93
C GLN A 101 -18.47 -0.05 -3.80
N VAL A 102 -18.22 1.17 -4.26
CA VAL A 102 -19.13 1.93 -5.12
C VAL A 102 -18.84 1.76 -6.61
N GLY A 103 -17.67 1.18 -6.94
CA GLY A 103 -17.30 0.95 -8.33
C GLY A 103 -16.07 0.07 -8.49
N ARG A 104 -15.64 -0.08 -9.74
CA ARG A 104 -14.39 -0.72 -10.09
C ARG A 104 -13.95 -0.21 -11.45
N LEU A 105 -12.72 0.26 -11.54
CA LEU A 105 -12.15 0.67 -12.83
C LEU A 105 -12.04 -0.56 -13.73
N ASP A 106 -12.37 -0.40 -15.00
CA ASP A 106 -12.11 -1.44 -16.00
C ASP A 106 -10.61 -1.52 -16.32
N ARG A 107 -10.20 -2.34 -17.29
CA ARG A 107 -8.78 -2.50 -17.57
C ARG A 107 -8.13 -1.20 -18.11
N ASP A 108 -8.85 -0.49 -18.96
CA ASP A 108 -8.30 0.64 -19.71
C ASP A 108 -8.22 1.87 -18.79
N ASP A 109 -9.25 2.09 -17.97
CA ASP A 109 -9.26 3.13 -16.94
C ASP A 109 -8.13 2.95 -15.92
N ARG A 110 -7.75 1.71 -15.60
CA ARG A 110 -6.62 1.44 -14.68
C ARG A 110 -5.29 1.84 -15.29
N ILE A 111 -5.08 1.54 -16.57
CA ILE A 111 -3.86 1.92 -17.28
C ILE A 111 -3.78 3.44 -17.35
N GLU A 112 -4.88 4.09 -17.71
CA GLU A 112 -4.95 5.54 -17.83
C GLU A 112 -4.74 6.24 -16.49
N LEU A 113 -5.41 5.81 -15.43
CA LEU A 113 -5.15 6.32 -14.08
C LEU A 113 -3.69 6.12 -13.69
N THR A 114 -3.12 4.95 -13.98
CA THR A 114 -1.70 4.69 -13.69
C THR A 114 -0.81 5.68 -14.42
N LYS A 115 -1.13 6.13 -15.64
CA LYS A 115 -0.35 7.17 -16.34
C LYS A 115 -0.51 8.55 -15.70
N GLN A 116 -1.74 8.91 -15.32
CA GLN A 116 -2.09 10.24 -14.81
C GLN A 116 -1.55 10.52 -13.41
N ILE A 117 -1.45 9.50 -12.54
CA ILE A 117 -0.92 9.68 -11.18
C ILE A 117 0.53 10.20 -11.26
N PRO A 118 0.86 11.32 -10.59
CA PRO A 118 2.22 11.89 -10.61
C PRO A 118 3.29 10.88 -10.17
N LYS A 119 4.39 10.82 -10.93
CA LYS A 119 5.56 10.02 -10.58
C LYS A 119 6.47 10.77 -9.63
N THR A 120 7.14 10.02 -8.77
CA THR A 120 8.05 10.59 -7.78
C THR A 120 9.20 9.64 -7.48
N CYS A 121 10.11 10.11 -6.63
CA CYS A 121 11.19 9.35 -6.02
C CYS A 121 10.95 9.29 -4.50
N ALA A 122 11.34 8.19 -3.85
CA ALA A 122 11.21 8.07 -2.40
C ALA A 122 11.98 9.17 -1.63
N ASN A 123 13.10 9.64 -2.18
CA ASN A 123 13.89 10.71 -1.59
C ASN A 123 13.19 12.06 -1.70
N ARG A 124 12.57 12.36 -2.85
CA ARG A 124 11.75 13.56 -3.05
C ARG A 124 10.60 13.63 -2.05
N LEU A 125 9.89 12.52 -1.87
CA LEU A 125 8.81 12.44 -0.86
C LEU A 125 9.33 12.73 0.55
N ASN A 126 10.53 12.23 0.89
CA ASN A 126 11.16 12.52 2.17
C ASN A 126 11.45 14.01 2.37
N ASP A 127 11.99 14.67 1.35
CA ASP A 127 12.34 16.09 1.41
C ASP A 127 11.10 16.98 1.47
N GLU A 128 10.04 16.60 0.74
CA GLU A 128 8.72 17.25 0.75
C GLU A 128 7.86 16.88 1.97
N LYS A 129 8.35 15.99 2.84
CA LYS A 129 7.62 15.43 3.99
C LYS A 129 6.28 14.79 3.62
N LYS A 130 6.19 14.23 2.41
CA LYS A 130 5.09 13.38 1.96
C LYS A 130 5.35 11.94 2.37
N SER A 131 4.30 11.15 2.49
CA SER A 131 4.34 9.79 3.03
C SER A 131 3.92 8.73 2.04
N MET A 132 3.42 9.11 0.87
CA MET A 132 2.97 8.21 -0.17
C MET A 132 3.29 8.75 -1.56
N GLY A 133 3.48 7.83 -2.51
CA GLY A 133 3.70 8.18 -3.90
C GLY A 133 3.69 6.98 -4.82
N LEU A 134 3.73 7.26 -6.12
CA LEU A 134 3.88 6.25 -7.17
C LEU A 134 5.22 6.45 -7.85
N VAL A 135 6.07 5.44 -7.81
CA VAL A 135 7.39 5.46 -8.44
C VAL A 135 7.34 4.66 -9.72
N GLU A 136 7.89 5.22 -10.79
CA GLU A 136 8.17 4.52 -12.03
C GLU A 136 9.67 4.20 -12.05
N PRO A 137 10.07 2.91 -11.87
CA PRO A 137 11.46 2.54 -11.95
C PRO A 137 11.96 2.70 -13.40
N ALA A 138 13.11 3.36 -13.55
CA ALA A 138 13.85 3.42 -14.80
C ALA A 138 14.54 2.07 -15.08
N GLU A 139 15.13 1.48 -14.05
CA GLU A 139 15.77 0.17 -14.11
C GLU A 139 15.57 -0.57 -12.78
N ILE A 140 15.23 -1.86 -12.85
CA ILE A 140 15.21 -2.75 -11.69
C ILE A 140 16.46 -3.62 -11.78
N HIS A 141 17.41 -3.40 -10.87
CA HIS A 141 18.71 -4.07 -10.89
C HIS A 141 18.64 -5.46 -10.27
N ASP A 142 17.86 -5.63 -9.21
CA ASP A 142 17.70 -6.91 -8.53
C ASP A 142 16.35 -7.02 -7.80
N ALA A 143 15.92 -8.26 -7.59
CA ALA A 143 14.80 -8.61 -6.72
C ALA A 143 15.11 -9.93 -6.01
N TYR A 144 15.16 -9.90 -4.68
CA TYR A 144 15.63 -11.03 -3.89
C TYR A 144 14.84 -11.19 -2.58
N LEU A 145 14.94 -12.40 -2.01
CA LEU A 145 14.35 -12.71 -0.72
C LEU A 145 15.39 -12.57 0.39
N GLU A 146 15.21 -11.57 1.24
CA GLU A 146 16.01 -11.39 2.45
C GLU A 146 15.46 -12.32 3.55
N PRO A 147 16.26 -13.25 4.11
CA PRO A 147 15.81 -14.11 5.21
C PRO A 147 15.53 -13.31 6.48
N ILE A 148 14.57 -13.79 7.27
CA ILE A 148 14.29 -13.30 8.63
C ILE A 148 14.82 -14.34 9.62
N ASP A 149 15.78 -13.93 10.45
CA ASP A 149 16.44 -14.83 11.41
C ASP A 149 15.52 -15.36 12.51
N ASP A 150 14.55 -14.54 12.95
CA ASP A 150 13.59 -14.88 14.01
C ASP A 150 12.18 -14.40 13.63
N PRO A 151 11.43 -15.18 12.84
CA PRO A 151 10.07 -14.83 12.43
C PRO A 151 9.12 -14.73 13.62
N GLU A 152 8.22 -13.75 13.60
CA GLU A 152 7.21 -13.60 14.64
C GLU A 152 6.32 -14.86 14.73
N PRO A 153 5.97 -15.31 15.95
CA PRO A 153 5.12 -16.48 16.12
C PRO A 153 3.75 -16.26 15.47
N ILE A 154 3.21 -17.34 14.90
CA ILE A 154 1.88 -17.35 14.31
C ILE A 154 0.87 -17.51 15.46
N ALA A 155 -0.02 -16.54 15.61
CA ALA A 155 -1.11 -16.65 16.57
C ALA A 155 -2.29 -17.44 15.95
N THR A 156 -3.11 -18.06 16.78
CA THR A 156 -4.36 -18.70 16.36
C THR A 156 -5.51 -18.08 17.15
N ASP A 157 -6.58 -17.70 16.46
CA ASP A 157 -7.77 -17.16 17.13
C ASP A 157 -8.67 -18.26 17.72
N LEU A 158 -9.77 -17.86 18.38
CA LEU A 158 -10.74 -18.78 18.97
C LEU A 158 -11.49 -19.64 17.93
N THR A 159 -11.41 -19.29 16.65
CA THR A 159 -12.02 -20.03 15.54
C THR A 159 -11.04 -21.02 14.88
N GLY A 160 -9.77 -21.02 15.31
CA GLY A 160 -8.72 -21.83 14.71
C GLY A 160 -8.06 -21.17 13.50
N GLU A 161 -8.37 -19.90 13.18
CA GLU A 161 -7.74 -19.18 12.07
C GLU A 161 -6.32 -18.76 12.46
N GLU A 162 -5.33 -19.10 11.62
CA GLU A 162 -3.98 -18.58 11.76
C GLU A 162 -3.95 -17.07 11.48
N LEU A 163 -3.37 -16.34 12.41
CA LEU A 163 -3.11 -14.92 12.34
C LEU A 163 -1.61 -14.72 12.11
N ARG A 164 -1.25 -14.54 10.83
CA ARG A 164 0.12 -14.26 10.39
C ARG A 164 0.29 -12.76 10.22
N SER A 165 1.34 -12.21 10.82
CA SER A 165 1.82 -10.88 10.46
C SER A 165 2.79 -11.00 9.29
N LYS A 166 3.10 -9.89 8.62
CA LYS A 166 4.15 -9.86 7.59
C LYS A 166 5.53 -10.30 8.10
N ASN A 167 5.78 -10.22 9.40
CA ASN A 167 7.03 -10.65 10.04
C ASN A 167 7.01 -12.12 10.47
N SER A 168 5.86 -12.81 10.36
CA SER A 168 5.75 -14.26 10.63
C SER A 168 6.26 -15.14 9.48
N TYR A 169 6.59 -14.55 8.34
CA TYR A 169 7.12 -15.26 7.18
C TYR A 169 8.65 -15.36 7.27
N PRO A 170 9.27 -16.39 6.70
CA PRO A 170 10.73 -16.60 6.79
C PRO A 170 11.54 -15.62 5.93
N HIS A 171 10.89 -14.84 5.04
CA HIS A 171 11.58 -13.96 4.11
C HIS A 171 10.83 -12.64 3.89
N LYS A 172 11.58 -11.63 3.43
CA LYS A 172 11.10 -10.34 2.93
C LYS A 172 11.47 -10.20 1.46
N LEU A 173 10.53 -9.81 0.61
CA LEU A 173 10.86 -9.45 -0.77
C LEU A 173 11.49 -8.06 -0.79
N ARG A 174 12.71 -7.95 -1.29
CA ARG A 174 13.40 -6.68 -1.53
C ARG A 174 13.58 -6.44 -3.02
N ILE A 175 13.50 -5.17 -3.41
CA ILE A 175 13.66 -4.74 -4.80
C ILE A 175 14.68 -3.62 -4.83
N GLU A 176 15.74 -3.83 -5.62
CA GLU A 176 16.77 -2.83 -5.90
C GLU A 176 16.50 -2.18 -7.26
N TYR A 177 16.39 -0.85 -7.29
CA TYR A 177 16.02 -0.14 -8.51
C TYR A 177 16.49 1.33 -8.52
N THR A 178 16.48 1.93 -9.69
CA THR A 178 16.57 3.38 -9.90
C THR A 178 15.28 3.90 -10.52
N CYS A 179 14.94 5.17 -10.26
CA CYS A 179 13.78 5.82 -10.86
C CYS A 179 14.19 6.92 -11.84
N GLU A 180 13.27 7.35 -12.70
CA GLU A 180 13.49 8.52 -13.54
C GLU A 180 13.71 9.76 -12.67
N ASP A 181 14.72 10.57 -13.00
CA ASP A 181 15.17 11.72 -12.19
C ASP A 181 15.46 11.36 -10.72
N CYS A 182 16.13 10.22 -10.51
CA CYS A 182 16.45 9.70 -9.18
C CYS A 182 17.26 10.70 -8.34
N GLU A 183 16.71 11.11 -7.20
CA GLU A 183 17.40 11.97 -6.22
C GLU A 183 18.17 11.17 -5.17
N ALA A 184 18.17 9.84 -5.27
CA ALA A 184 19.01 9.00 -4.43
C ALA A 184 20.48 9.06 -4.88
N LYS A 185 21.40 9.03 -3.91
CA LYS A 185 22.85 8.99 -4.18
C LYS A 185 23.33 7.63 -4.73
N GLY A 186 22.43 6.66 -4.84
CA GLY A 186 22.64 5.30 -5.31
C GLY A 186 21.28 4.65 -5.58
N ASN A 187 21.25 3.32 -5.60
CA ASN A 187 20.02 2.58 -5.87
C ASN A 187 19.06 2.66 -4.67
N HIS A 188 17.77 2.65 -4.95
CA HIS A 188 16.77 2.34 -3.94
C HIS A 188 16.81 0.86 -3.65
N ASP A 189 16.81 0.50 -2.38
CA ASP A 189 16.57 -0.87 -1.92
C ASP A 189 15.39 -0.84 -0.94
N GLN A 190 14.25 -1.39 -1.35
CA GLN A 190 13.00 -1.30 -0.61
C GLN A 190 12.37 -2.67 -0.35
N HIS A 191 11.92 -2.87 0.90
CA HIS A 191 11.08 -3.99 1.27
C HIS A 191 9.67 -3.81 0.66
N THR A 192 9.19 -4.87 0.02
CA THR A 192 7.83 -4.96 -0.53
C THR A 192 6.90 -5.66 0.45
N ILE A 193 5.88 -4.95 0.90
CA ILE A 193 4.88 -5.44 1.86
C ILE A 193 3.52 -5.66 1.21
N GLU A 194 3.46 -5.93 -0.10
CA GLU A 194 2.21 -6.19 -0.80
C GLU A 194 1.49 -7.44 -0.29
N TRP A 195 0.21 -7.33 0.06
CA TRP A 195 -0.53 -8.46 0.63
C TRP A 195 -0.57 -9.71 -0.27
N GLY A 196 -0.59 -9.52 -1.60
CA GLY A 196 -0.58 -10.62 -2.56
C GLY A 196 0.63 -11.55 -2.45
N ILE A 197 1.78 -11.03 -2.00
CA ILE A 197 3.01 -11.81 -1.79
C ILE A 197 2.84 -12.81 -0.66
N TYR A 198 2.36 -12.36 0.50
CA TYR A 198 2.12 -13.24 1.65
C TYR A 198 1.05 -14.29 1.34
N ARG A 199 0.00 -13.91 0.59
CA ARG A 199 -1.02 -14.87 0.11
C ARG A 199 -0.48 -15.86 -0.93
N PHE A 200 0.58 -15.52 -1.65
CA PHE A 200 1.29 -16.44 -2.52
C PHE A 200 2.10 -17.44 -1.69
N TRP A 201 2.87 -16.96 -0.70
CA TRP A 201 3.63 -17.84 0.19
C TRP A 201 2.76 -18.77 1.04
N ASP A 202 1.53 -18.35 1.40
CA ASP A 202 0.56 -19.24 2.04
C ASP A 202 0.17 -20.44 1.14
N LYS A 203 0.19 -20.26 -0.19
CA LYS A 203 -0.21 -21.27 -1.17
C LYS A 203 0.95 -22.10 -1.71
N GLU A 204 2.11 -21.46 -1.86
CA GLU A 204 3.33 -22.02 -2.44
C GLU A 204 4.51 -21.86 -1.45
N PRO A 205 4.45 -22.49 -0.26
CA PRO A 205 5.48 -22.33 0.77
C PRO A 205 6.84 -22.89 0.36
N ASP A 206 6.84 -23.91 -0.50
CA ASP A 206 8.06 -24.60 -0.94
C ASP A 206 8.81 -23.85 -2.07
N ASN A 207 8.16 -22.88 -2.71
CA ASN A 207 8.70 -22.13 -3.86
C ASN A 207 8.58 -20.61 -3.69
N PRO A 208 9.08 -20.02 -2.58
CA PRO A 208 8.83 -18.62 -2.26
C PRO A 208 9.42 -17.65 -3.29
N GLU A 209 10.53 -18.01 -3.96
CA GLU A 209 11.20 -17.20 -4.98
C GLU A 209 10.37 -17.02 -6.25
N GLN A 210 9.45 -17.95 -6.55
CA GLN A 210 8.58 -17.87 -7.72
C GLN A 210 7.70 -16.61 -7.71
N VAL A 211 7.53 -15.97 -6.55
CA VAL A 211 6.84 -14.68 -6.43
C VAL A 211 7.49 -13.60 -7.32
N ILE A 212 8.81 -13.59 -7.46
CA ILE A 212 9.55 -12.61 -8.28
C ILE A 212 9.14 -12.74 -9.76
N ASN A 213 9.07 -13.98 -10.26
CA ASN A 213 8.63 -14.29 -11.61
C ASN A 213 7.14 -13.96 -11.82
N ASN A 214 6.29 -14.28 -10.84
CA ASN A 214 4.85 -14.00 -10.90
C ASN A 214 4.53 -12.49 -10.88
N LEU A 215 5.39 -11.71 -10.22
CA LEU A 215 5.35 -10.25 -10.21
C LEU A 215 5.96 -9.63 -11.47
N ARG A 216 6.61 -10.43 -12.34
CA ARG A 216 7.22 -9.97 -13.59
C ARG A 216 8.25 -8.86 -13.38
N LEU A 217 8.98 -8.87 -12.26
CA LEU A 217 9.86 -7.77 -11.86
C LEU A 217 10.98 -7.54 -12.87
N LEU A 218 11.66 -8.61 -13.28
CA LEU A 218 12.80 -8.58 -14.21
C LEU A 218 12.40 -8.83 -15.68
N ASP A 219 11.10 -8.78 -15.99
CA ASP A 219 10.56 -9.07 -17.33
C ASP A 219 10.40 -7.78 -18.14
N ASP A 220 11.31 -7.51 -19.08
CA ASP A 220 11.36 -6.25 -19.83
C ASP A 220 10.10 -5.96 -20.69
N ASP A 221 9.22 -6.93 -20.94
CA ASP A 221 7.97 -6.70 -21.67
C ASP A 221 6.93 -5.95 -20.84
N TYR A 222 7.18 -5.81 -19.53
CA TYR A 222 6.28 -5.12 -18.61
C TYR A 222 6.83 -3.78 -18.17
N LYS A 223 5.94 -2.79 -18.13
CA LYS A 223 6.13 -1.53 -17.42
C LYS A 223 5.65 -1.69 -15.98
N LYS A 224 6.43 -1.23 -15.00
CA LYS A 224 6.15 -1.39 -13.57
C LYS A 224 5.94 -0.04 -12.92
N TYR A 225 5.15 -0.04 -11.85
CA TYR A 225 4.95 1.10 -10.99
C TYR A 225 4.88 0.62 -9.54
N PHE A 226 5.66 1.24 -8.67
CA PHE A 226 5.71 0.93 -7.25
C PHE A 226 4.90 1.96 -6.48
N PHE A 227 3.77 1.54 -5.94
CA PHE A 227 3.04 2.36 -4.99
C PHE A 227 3.71 2.24 -3.63
N ILE A 228 4.35 3.30 -3.18
CA ILE A 228 5.17 3.33 -1.98
C ILE A 228 4.51 4.13 -0.87
N GLY A 229 4.89 3.82 0.37
CA GLY A 229 4.59 4.69 1.50
C GLY A 229 5.53 4.48 2.67
N ASN A 230 5.62 5.47 3.56
CA ASN A 230 6.51 5.40 4.72
C ASN A 230 5.87 4.68 5.92
N LEU A 231 6.72 4.16 6.81
CA LEU A 231 6.26 3.51 8.03
C LEU A 231 5.93 4.55 9.11
N LYS A 232 4.94 4.25 9.96
CA LYS A 232 4.50 5.17 11.03
C LYS A 232 5.67 5.65 11.91
N ASN A 233 6.46 4.70 12.41
CA ASN A 233 7.57 4.94 13.34
C ASN A 233 8.92 5.24 12.64
N GLN A 234 8.97 5.11 11.31
CA GLN A 234 10.15 5.41 10.51
C GLN A 234 9.70 6.23 9.28
N PRO A 235 9.33 7.51 9.47
CA PRO A 235 8.77 8.33 8.40
C PRO A 235 9.75 8.57 7.24
N ARG A 236 11.05 8.29 7.45
CA ARG A 236 12.07 8.35 6.39
C ARG A 236 12.25 7.06 5.60
N ALA A 237 11.71 5.95 6.10
CA ALA A 237 11.83 4.64 5.47
C ALA A 237 10.57 4.35 4.66
N PHE A 238 10.73 4.23 3.34
CA PHE A 238 9.68 3.87 2.40
C PHE A 238 9.70 2.38 2.10
N VAL A 239 8.51 1.81 1.97
CA VAL A 239 8.26 0.42 1.57
C VAL A 239 7.35 0.41 0.36
N ILE A 240 7.47 -0.63 -0.47
CA ILE A 240 6.58 -0.86 -1.60
C ILE A 240 5.32 -1.53 -1.08
N ILE A 241 4.18 -0.83 -1.15
CA ILE A 241 2.87 -1.32 -0.69
C ILE A 241 2.22 -2.17 -1.78
N SER A 242 2.51 -1.89 -3.05
CA SER A 242 1.89 -2.57 -4.18
C SER A 242 2.69 -2.38 -5.46
N ILE A 243 2.81 -3.46 -6.24
CA ILE A 243 3.45 -3.48 -7.55
C ILE A 243 2.35 -3.54 -8.63
N ILE A 244 2.24 -2.46 -9.38
CA ILE A 244 1.38 -2.35 -10.56
C ILE A 244 2.22 -2.67 -11.80
N ARG A 245 1.67 -3.44 -12.73
CA ARG A 245 2.37 -3.87 -13.94
C ARG A 245 1.43 -3.93 -15.13
N TRP A 246 1.92 -3.47 -16.27
CA TRP A 246 1.23 -3.47 -17.56
C TRP A 246 2.18 -3.97 -18.64
N LYS A 247 1.71 -4.67 -19.67
CA LYS A 247 2.57 -4.92 -20.82
C LYS A 247 2.85 -3.61 -21.54
N LYS A 248 4.06 -3.41 -22.06
CA LYS A 248 4.44 -2.18 -22.77
C LYS A 248 3.50 -1.88 -23.93
N GLU A 249 3.13 -2.90 -24.69
CA GLU A 249 2.17 -2.81 -25.81
C GLU A 249 0.84 -2.16 -25.40
N ASP A 250 0.30 -2.51 -24.22
CA ASP A 250 -0.96 -1.96 -23.72
C ASP A 250 -0.86 -0.48 -23.37
N VAL A 251 0.31 -0.07 -22.88
CA VAL A 251 0.58 1.31 -22.47
C VAL A 251 0.77 2.19 -23.72
N GLU A 252 1.47 1.67 -24.74
CA GLU A 252 1.85 2.40 -25.95
C GLU A 252 0.71 2.56 -26.97
N GLN A 253 -0.08 1.51 -27.23
CA GLN A 253 -1.19 1.56 -28.20
C GLN A 253 -2.16 2.72 -27.91
N ARG A 254 -2.41 3.00 -26.62
CA ARG A 254 -3.31 4.08 -26.20
C ARG A 254 -2.70 5.49 -26.29
N SER A 255 -1.36 5.61 -26.25
CA SER A 255 -0.72 6.91 -26.47
C SER A 255 -0.92 7.39 -27.91
N LEU A 256 -1.17 6.48 -28.86
CA LEU A 256 -1.44 6.82 -30.26
C LEU A 256 -2.92 7.11 -30.53
N ASP A 257 -3.84 6.41 -29.87
CA ASP A 257 -5.29 6.64 -30.00
C ASP A 257 -5.75 8.01 -29.50
N GLN A 258 -4.97 8.69 -28.66
CA GLN A 258 -5.26 10.06 -28.20
C GLN A 258 -4.89 11.16 -29.22
N PHE A 259 -4.22 10.80 -30.33
CA PHE A 259 -3.82 11.73 -31.40
C PHE A 259 -4.58 11.52 -32.72
N ILE A 260 -5.62 10.66 -32.74
CA ILE A 260 -6.54 10.45 -33.87
C ILE A 260 -7.92 10.94 -33.47
#